data_AF-R6D900-F1
#
_entry.id   AF-R6D900-F1
#
_cell.length_a   1.000
_cell.length_b   1.000
_cell.length_c   1.000
_cell.angle_alpha   90.00
_cell.angle_beta   90.00
_cell.angle_gamma   90.00
#
_symmetry.space_group_name_H-M   'P 1'
#
loop_
_entity.id
_entity.type
_entity.pdbx_description
1 polymer ?
#
loop_
_entity_poly.entity_id
_entity_poly.type
_entity_poly.pdbx_seq_one_letter_code
_entity_poly.pdbx_strand_id
1 'polypeptide(L)'
;MQKCIIDGCSNEGVHNFGVRCRRPNTSAIWAPNTNAYLCDEHAEQGCVIDITITPMANGNVRTNVKNGNRIESRTIAIAHEANE
;
A
#
# COMPACT_ATOMS: atom_id res chain seq x y z
N MET A 1 14.04 -12.14 -0.98
CA MET A 1 14.36 -10.88 -0.27
C MET A 1 13.65 -9.75 -1.00
N GLN A 2 12.84 -8.94 -0.31
CA GLN A 2 12.12 -7.83 -0.95
C GLN A 2 13.06 -6.64 -1.13
N LYS A 3 12.96 -5.92 -2.25
CA LYS A 3 13.79 -4.72 -2.49
C LYS A 3 13.05 -3.47 -2.03
N CYS A 4 13.79 -2.47 -1.53
CA CYS A 4 13.24 -1.13 -1.28
C CYS A 4 12.55 -0.60 -2.55
N ILE A 5 11.40 0.06 -2.43
CA ILE A 5 10.58 0.56 -3.54
C ILE A 5 11.20 1.77 -4.23
N ILE A 6 12.07 2.50 -3.54
CA ILE A 6 12.75 3.68 -4.10
C ILE A 6 13.59 3.25 -5.31
N ASP A 7 13.33 3.90 -6.44
CA ASP A 7 13.96 3.57 -7.71
C ASP A 7 15.47 3.81 -7.63
N GLY A 8 16.26 2.87 -8.17
CA GLY A 8 17.71 2.86 -8.03
C GLY A 8 18.28 2.45 -6.66
N CYS A 9 17.45 2.22 -5.63
CA CYS A 9 17.93 1.75 -4.34
C CYS A 9 18.24 0.24 -4.36
N SER A 10 19.43 -0.14 -3.90
CA SER A 10 19.87 -1.55 -3.79
C SER A 10 19.62 -2.19 -2.42
N ASN A 11 19.17 -1.40 -1.43
CA ASN A 11 18.98 -1.87 -0.07
C ASN A 11 17.77 -2.82 0.05
N GLU A 12 17.82 -3.69 1.05
CA GLU A 12 16.71 -4.58 1.38
C GLU A 12 15.51 -3.79 1.91
N GLY A 13 14.31 -4.11 1.41
CA GLY A 13 13.06 -3.53 1.88
C GLY A 13 12.48 -4.37 3.01
N VAL A 14 12.66 -3.94 4.25
CA VAL A 14 12.18 -4.66 5.45
C VAL A 14 10.88 -4.08 6.01
N HIS A 15 10.52 -2.84 5.65
CA HIS A 15 9.33 -2.15 6.14
C HIS A 15 8.23 -2.14 5.09
N ASN A 16 7.14 -2.86 5.32
CA ASN A 16 6.02 -2.86 4.37
C ASN A 16 5.19 -1.57 4.46
N PHE A 17 4.94 -0.94 3.32
CA PHE A 17 3.98 0.16 3.22
C PHE A 17 2.56 -0.40 3.09
N GLY A 18 1.68 -0.03 4.02
CA GLY A 18 0.27 -0.44 4.03
C GLY A 18 -0.66 0.77 3.93
N VAL A 19 -1.82 0.58 3.30
CA VAL A 19 -2.90 1.58 3.30
C VAL A 19 -4.16 0.96 3.88
N ARG A 20 -4.92 1.72 4.67
CA ARG A 20 -6.10 1.23 5.37
C ARG A 20 -7.23 2.24 5.32
N CYS A 21 -8.41 1.79 4.91
CA CYS A 21 -9.65 2.54 5.02
C CYS A 21 -10.43 2.06 6.25
N ARG A 22 -10.94 3.01 7.05
CA ARG A 22 -11.60 2.73 8.32
C ARG A 22 -13.02 3.26 8.35
N ARG A 23 -13.87 2.56 9.09
CA ARG A 23 -15.17 3.06 9.53
C ARG A 23 -14.98 4.07 10.68
N PRO A 24 -16.00 4.87 11.03
CA PRO A 24 -15.95 5.77 12.19
C PRO A 24 -15.63 5.05 13.51
N ASN A 25 -16.04 3.78 13.66
CA ASN A 25 -15.71 2.95 14.83
C ASN A 25 -14.32 2.31 14.77
N THR A 26 -13.44 2.78 13.89
CA THR A 26 -12.04 2.35 13.69
C THR A 26 -11.80 0.97 13.10
N SER A 27 -12.84 0.15 12.90
CA SER A 27 -12.70 -1.12 12.18
C SER A 27 -12.32 -0.89 10.72
N ALA A 28 -11.54 -1.82 10.16
CA ALA A 28 -11.09 -1.71 8.78
C ALA A 28 -12.23 -2.09 7.82
N ILE A 29 -12.46 -1.28 6.79
CA ILE A 29 -13.25 -1.70 5.62
C ILE A 29 -12.34 -2.58 4.75
N TRP A 30 -11.10 -2.14 4.56
CA TRP A 30 -10.03 -2.91 3.92
C TRP A 30 -8.67 -2.40 4.39
N ALA A 31 -7.66 -3.27 4.36
CA ALA A 31 -6.29 -2.98 4.79
C ALA A 31 -5.24 -3.77 3.98
N PRO A 32 -5.10 -3.54 2.66
CA PRO A 32 -4.07 -4.20 1.88
C PRO A 32 -2.67 -3.75 2.31
N ASN A 33 -1.76 -4.72 2.46
CA ASN A 33 -0.33 -4.48 2.27
C ASN A 33 -0.08 -4.17 0.79
N THR A 34 0.75 -3.20 0.46
CA THR A 34 0.82 -2.71 -0.93
C THR A 34 1.85 -3.43 -1.81
N ASN A 35 2.55 -4.44 -1.27
CA ASN A 35 3.80 -5.02 -1.82
C ASN A 35 4.95 -4.01 -2.04
N ALA A 36 4.79 -2.74 -1.67
CA ALA A 36 5.90 -1.81 -1.59
C ALA A 36 6.58 -1.92 -0.22
N TYR A 37 7.91 -1.94 -0.23
CA TYR A 37 8.73 -2.04 0.98
C TYR A 37 9.76 -0.91 1.00
N LEU A 38 10.09 -0.39 2.17
CA LEU A 38 11.16 0.59 2.38
C LEU A 38 12.32 -0.05 3.15
N CYS A 39 13.54 0.36 2.85
CA CYS A 39 14.70 0.10 3.72
C CYS A 39 14.69 1.07 4.92
N ASP A 40 15.52 0.82 5.94
CA ASP A 40 15.61 1.68 7.13
C ASP A 40 15.86 3.15 6.77
N GLU A 41 16.87 3.40 5.93
CA GLU A 41 17.25 4.74 5.49
C GLU A 41 16.06 5.54 4.91
N HIS A 42 15.33 4.97 3.95
CA HIS A 42 14.21 5.66 3.31
C HIS A 42 12.93 5.67 4.17
N ALA A 43 12.81 4.78 5.16
CA ALA A 43 11.74 4.85 6.14
C ALA A 43 11.91 6.04 7.09
N GLU A 44 13.15 6.40 7.43
CA GLU A 44 13.48 7.48 8.37
C GLU A 44 13.63 8.86 7.71
N GLN A 45 13.98 8.93 6.41
CA GLN A 45 14.08 10.19 5.66
C GLN A 45 12.74 10.94 5.53
N GLY A 46 11.62 10.25 5.73
CA GLY A 46 10.29 10.76 5.42
C GLY A 46 9.98 10.73 3.91
N CYS A 47 8.72 10.94 3.55
CA CYS A 47 8.28 10.89 2.16
C CYS A 47 7.10 11.84 1.90
N VAL A 48 7.03 12.35 0.68
CA VAL A 48 5.81 12.99 0.15
C VAL A 48 4.96 11.90 -0.48
N ILE A 49 3.67 11.86 -0.11
CA ILE A 49 2.72 10.84 -0.58
C ILE A 49 1.53 11.54 -1.24
N ASP A 50 1.45 11.40 -2.56
CA ASP A 50 0.27 11.81 -3.34
C ASP A 50 -0.66 10.63 -3.54
N ILE A 51 -1.95 10.80 -3.23
CA ILE A 51 -2.95 9.73 -3.31
C ILE A 51 -4.02 10.10 -4.35
N THR A 52 -4.21 9.21 -5.33
CA THR A 52 -5.35 9.27 -6.26
C THR A 52 -6.31 8.13 -5.94
N ILE A 53 -7.60 8.45 -5.78
CA ILE A 53 -8.66 7.47 -5.50
C ILE A 53 -9.55 7.32 -6.72
N THR A 54 -9.78 6.08 -7.15
CA THR A 54 -10.68 5.75 -8.25
C THR A 54 -11.61 4.62 -7.81
N PRO A 55 -12.94 4.83 -7.79
CA PRO A 55 -13.90 3.76 -7.45
C PRO A 55 -13.80 2.58 -8.42
N MET A 56 -13.95 1.36 -7.89
CA MET A 56 -14.02 0.13 -8.68
C MET A 56 -15.37 -0.56 -8.43
N ALA A 57 -16.05 -0.98 -9.51
CA ALA A 57 -17.40 -1.55 -9.42
C ALA A 57 -17.45 -3.03 -8.94
N ASN A 58 -16.30 -3.68 -8.79
CA ASN A 58 -16.20 -5.13 -8.60
C ASN A 58 -15.87 -5.55 -7.16
N GLY A 59 -16.04 -4.67 -6.17
CA GLY A 59 -15.80 -4.99 -4.76
C GLY A 59 -14.33 -5.26 -4.41
N ASN A 60 -13.39 -4.86 -5.28
CA ASN A 60 -11.96 -4.99 -5.05
C ASN A 60 -11.34 -3.65 -4.68
N VAL A 61 -10.23 -3.70 -3.95
CA VAL A 61 -9.31 -2.57 -3.82
C VAL A 61 -8.02 -2.91 -4.54
N ARG A 62 -7.60 -2.00 -5.43
CA ARG A 62 -6.30 -2.05 -6.08
C ARG A 62 -5.42 -0.94 -5.53
N THR A 63 -4.23 -1.31 -5.09
CA THR A 63 -3.16 -0.38 -4.72
C THR A 63 -2.09 -0.41 -5.79
N ASN A 64 -1.66 0.77 -6.22
CA ASN A 64 -0.50 0.94 -7.09
C ASN A 64 0.45 1.91 -6.37
N VAL A 65 1.61 1.44 -5.92
CA VAL A 65 2.63 2.29 -5.32
C VAL A 65 3.71 2.54 -6.34
N LYS A 66 3.96 3.81 -6.65
CA LYS A 66 4.86 4.23 -7.71
C LYS A 66 6.02 5.05 -7.14
N ASN A 67 7.23 4.77 -7.60
CA ASN A 67 8.40 5.62 -7.38
C ASN A 67 9.29 5.52 -8.62
N GLY A 68 9.57 6.65 -9.28
CA GLY A 68 10.29 6.65 -10.56
C GLY A 68 9.62 5.72 -11.58
N ASN A 69 10.39 4.77 -12.11
CA ASN A 69 9.91 3.78 -13.07
C ASN A 69 9.33 2.50 -12.43
N ARG A 70 9.35 2.39 -11.11
CA ARG A 70 8.86 1.20 -10.39
C ARG A 70 7.41 1.37 -9.97
N ILE A 71 6.62 0.32 -10.22
CA ILE A 71 5.21 0.25 -9.84
C ILE A 71 4.97 -1.11 -9.21
N GLU A 72 4.62 -1.12 -7.93
CA GLU A 72 4.13 -2.32 -7.25
C GLU A 72 2.61 -2.26 -7.21
N SER A 73 1.97 -3.32 -7.70
CA SER A 73 0.52 -3.41 -7.80
C SER A 73 0.00 -4.60 -7.01
N ARG A 74 -1.01 -4.36 -6.17
CA ARG A 74 -1.73 -5.43 -5.46
C ARG A 74 -3.22 -5.20 -5.52
N THR A 75 -3.96 -6.25 -5.84
CA THR A 75 -5.43 -6.27 -5.81
C THR A 75 -5.89 -7.29 -4.78
N ILE A 76 -6.81 -6.90 -3.92
CA ILE A 76 -7.50 -7.82 -2.99
C ILE A 76 -9.01 -7.59 -3.09
N ALA A 77 -9.78 -8.64 -2.81
CA ALA A 77 -11.21 -8.49 -2.57
C ALA A 77 -11.45 -7.80 -1.23
N ILE A 78 -12.47 -6.95 -1.17
CA ILE A 78 -12.97 -6.41 0.08
C ILE A 78 -13.78 -7.53 0.74
N ALA A 79 -13.16 -8.24 1.69
CA ALA A 79 -13.85 -9.24 2.48
C ALA A 79 -14.78 -8.52 3.47
N HIS A 80 -16.08 -8.52 3.19
CA HIS A 80 -17.08 -8.12 4.16
C HIS A 80 -17.27 -9.25 5.18
N GLU A 81 -16.88 -9.06 6.44
CA GLU A 81 -17.78 -9.52 7.50
C GLU A 81 -18.91 -8.50 7.52
N ALA A 82 -19.95 -8.80 6.73
CA ALA A 82 -21.20 -8.08 6.79
C ALA A 82 -21.83 -8.43 8.14
N ASN A 83 -21.56 -7.64 9.17
CA ASN A 83 -22.50 -7.60 10.27
C ASN A 83 -23.75 -6.88 9.76
N GLU A 84 -24.82 -7.66 9.64
CA GLU A 84 -26.20 -7.22 9.60
C GLU A 84 -26.52 -6.24 10.74
#